data_AF-A0A6P3R7V0-F1
#
_entry.id   AF-A0A6P3R7V0-F1
#
_cell.length_a   1.000
_cell.length_b   1.000
_cell.length_c   1.000
_cell.angle_alpha   90.00
_cell.angle_beta   90.00
_cell.angle_gamma   90.00
#
_symmetry.space_group_name_H-M   'P 1'
#
loop_
_entity.id
_entity.type
_entity.pdbx_description
1 polymer ?
#
loop_
_entity_poly.entity_id
_entity_poly.type
_entity_poly.pdbx_seq_one_letter_code
_entity_poly.pdbx_strand_id
1 'polypeptide(L)'
;MLIWGKTEGLSLQTPWEKTRVDAHVVALALRTSRAGILKSASWGVTFALCLQIQTRIANEKYLRTHKEVELLISGFFREMFLERPDDVREFASDYFTDPRLPNKIHLQLIKEKKAA
;
A
#
# COMPACT_ATOMS: atom_id res chain seq x y z
N MET A 1 -26.16 8.00 -25.00
CA MET A 1 -24.99 8.17 -25.87
C MET A 1 -23.75 7.80 -25.06
N LEU A 2 -23.25 6.59 -25.26
CA LEU A 2 -22.03 6.07 -24.63
C LEU A 2 -20.85 6.59 -25.44
N ILE A 3 -19.95 7.36 -24.82
CA ILE A 3 -18.65 7.63 -25.42
C ILE A 3 -17.63 6.83 -24.60
N TRP A 4 -17.37 5.63 -25.09
CA TRP A 4 -16.30 4.76 -24.61
C TRP A 4 -15.01 5.23 -25.29
N GLY A 5 -14.21 6.01 -24.56
CA GLY A 5 -12.89 6.44 -25.00
C GLY A 5 -11.86 5.37 -24.66
N LYS A 6 -11.37 4.72 -25.70
CA LYS A 6 -10.20 3.83 -25.69
C LYS A 6 -8.97 4.57 -25.14
N THR A 7 -8.44 4.13 -23.99
CA THR A 7 -7.08 4.45 -23.55
C THR A 7 -6.32 3.14 -23.35
N GLU A 8 -6.03 2.48 -24.46
CA GLU A 8 -4.95 1.49 -24.50
C GLU A 8 -3.63 2.26 -24.46
N GLY A 9 -2.81 2.01 -23.44
CA GLY A 9 -1.39 2.40 -23.47
C GLY A 9 -0.92 3.53 -22.56
N LEU A 10 -1.38 3.62 -21.31
CA LEU A 10 -0.63 4.34 -20.27
C LEU A 10 -0.58 3.51 -18.99
N SER A 11 0.63 3.08 -18.64
CA SER A 11 0.99 2.45 -17.37
C SER A 11 0.72 3.42 -16.22
N LEU A 12 -0.46 3.36 -15.63
CA LEU A 12 -0.79 4.06 -14.39
C LEU A 12 -1.32 3.05 -13.37
N GLN A 13 -0.39 2.29 -12.78
CA GLN A 13 -0.66 1.56 -11.55
C GLN A 13 -0.50 2.53 -10.38
N THR A 14 -1.53 3.31 -10.11
CA THR A 14 -1.64 4.04 -8.84
C THR A 14 -2.72 3.41 -7.94
N PRO A 15 -2.50 3.31 -6.62
CA PRO A 15 -3.37 2.54 -5.72
C PRO A 15 -4.84 2.93 -5.73
N TRP A 16 -5.16 4.19 -6.04
CA TRP A 16 -6.54 4.70 -6.02
C TRP A 16 -7.35 4.35 -7.28
N GLU A 17 -6.73 3.82 -8.33
CA GLU A 17 -7.44 3.42 -9.54
C GLU A 17 -8.13 2.05 -9.39
N LYS A 18 -7.53 1.18 -8.58
CA LYS A 18 -8.15 -0.10 -8.18
C LYS A 18 -9.36 0.10 -7.26
N THR A 19 -9.41 1.20 -6.52
CA THR A 19 -10.54 1.61 -5.69
C THR A 19 -11.81 1.84 -6.51
N ARG A 20 -11.71 1.97 -7.85
CA ARG A 20 -12.87 2.14 -8.74
C ARG A 20 -13.72 0.86 -8.88
N VAL A 21 -13.13 -0.33 -8.80
CA VAL A 21 -13.87 -1.61 -8.80
C VAL A 21 -14.54 -1.84 -7.45
N ASP A 22 -13.88 -1.46 -6.36
CA ASP A 22 -14.43 -1.51 -5.00
C ASP A 22 -15.53 -0.46 -4.78
N ALA A 23 -15.45 0.68 -5.48
CA ALA A 23 -16.48 1.70 -5.47
C ALA A 23 -17.82 1.19 -6.01
N HIS A 24 -17.85 0.22 -6.94
CA HIS A 24 -19.11 -0.39 -7.38
C HIS A 24 -19.75 -1.25 -6.29
N VAL A 25 -18.95 -1.99 -5.52
CA VAL A 25 -19.42 -2.81 -4.39
C VAL A 25 -19.88 -1.91 -3.24
N VAL A 26 -19.11 -0.86 -2.93
CA VAL A 26 -19.47 0.16 -1.94
C VAL A 26 -20.70 0.96 -2.38
N ALA A 27 -20.81 1.33 -3.66
CA ALA A 27 -21.97 2.02 -4.20
C ALA A 27 -23.22 1.12 -4.24
N LEU A 28 -23.07 -0.18 -4.49
CA LEU A 28 -24.16 -1.16 -4.39
C LEU A 28 -24.63 -1.28 -2.94
N ALA A 29 -23.70 -1.37 -1.97
CA ALA A 29 -24.00 -1.40 -0.54
C ALA A 29 -24.64 -0.10 -0.02
N LEU A 30 -24.19 1.06 -0.50
CA LEU A 30 -24.80 2.36 -0.18
C LEU A 30 -26.18 2.52 -0.85
N ARG A 31 -26.38 1.97 -2.06
CA ARG A 31 -27.66 2.01 -2.79
C ARG A 31 -28.72 1.13 -2.12
N THR A 32 -28.36 -0.03 -1.56
CA THR A 32 -29.28 -0.88 -0.77
C THR A 32 -29.55 -0.31 0.62
N SER A 33 -28.60 0.42 1.21
CA SER A 33 -28.79 1.18 2.46
C SER A 33 -29.79 2.34 2.29
N ARG A 34 -29.69 3.10 1.19
CA ARG A 34 -30.62 4.20 0.87
C ARG A 34 -32.05 3.73 0.55
N ALA A 35 -32.22 2.46 0.16
CA ALA A 35 -33.51 1.83 -0.08
C ALA A 35 -34.21 1.31 1.20
N GLY A 36 -33.64 1.52 2.40
CA GLY A 36 -34.29 1.23 3.68
C GLY A 36 -34.41 -0.26 4.05
N ILE A 37 -33.74 -1.16 3.31
CA ILE A 37 -33.89 -2.62 3.47
C ILE A 37 -33.03 -3.19 4.62
N LEU A 38 -32.09 -2.43 5.19
CA LEU A 38 -31.17 -2.93 6.23
C LEU A 38 -31.32 -2.15 7.54
N LYS A 39 -32.08 -2.72 8.48
CA LYS A 39 -32.19 -2.23 9.87
C LYS A 39 -31.61 -3.21 10.90
N SER A 40 -30.47 -3.85 10.62
CA SER A 40 -29.79 -4.67 11.63
C SER A 40 -28.31 -4.34 11.76
N ALA A 41 -27.86 -4.16 13.01
CA ALA A 41 -26.50 -3.82 13.40
C ALA A 41 -25.43 -4.79 12.84
N SER A 42 -25.84 -6.00 12.46
CA SER A 42 -25.01 -7.04 11.83
C SER A 42 -24.32 -6.58 10.53
N TRP A 43 -24.96 -5.71 9.74
CA TRP A 43 -24.43 -5.28 8.45
C TRP A 43 -23.38 -4.18 8.56
N GLY A 44 -23.44 -3.33 9.59
CA GLY A 44 -22.41 -2.32 9.85
C GLY A 44 -21.06 -2.96 10.21
N VAL A 45 -21.10 -4.02 11.03
CA VAL A 45 -19.92 -4.79 11.41
C VAL A 45 -19.33 -5.54 10.20
N THR A 46 -20.19 -6.16 9.38
CA THR A 46 -19.76 -6.87 8.16
C THR A 46 -19.11 -5.92 7.14
N PHE A 47 -19.67 -4.71 6.95
CA PHE A 47 -19.11 -3.71 6.06
C PHE A 47 -17.75 -3.19 6.56
N ALA A 48 -17.65 -2.86 7.85
CA ALA A 48 -16.39 -2.44 8.47
C ALA A 48 -15.30 -3.52 8.35
N LEU A 49 -15.67 -4.79 8.58
CA LEU A 49 -14.76 -5.92 8.42
C LEU A 49 -14.27 -6.06 6.97
N CYS A 50 -15.17 -5.93 5.99
CA CYS A 50 -14.78 -5.98 4.58
C CYS A 50 -13.78 -4.88 4.22
N LEU A 51 -14.00 -3.64 4.69
CA LEU A 51 -13.06 -2.54 4.50
C LEU A 51 -11.69 -2.85 5.13
N GLN A 52 -11.65 -3.33 6.38
CA GLN A 52 -10.41 -3.70 7.04
C GLN A 52 -9.66 -4.79 6.28
N ILE A 53 -10.36 -5.81 5.78
CA ILE A 53 -9.77 -6.89 4.99
C ILE A 53 -9.19 -6.34 3.68
N GLN A 54 -9.92 -5.49 2.95
CA GLN A 54 -9.42 -4.91 1.70
C GLN A 54 -8.19 -4.04 1.92
N THR A 55 -8.17 -3.23 2.99
CA THR A 55 -6.99 -2.44 3.36
C THR A 55 -5.81 -3.34 3.68
N ARG A 56 -6.00 -4.44 4.43
CA ARG A 56 -4.91 -5.40 4.73
C ARG A 56 -4.35 -6.06 3.47
N ILE A 57 -5.23 -6.49 2.56
CA ILE A 57 -4.82 -7.09 1.27
C ILE A 57 -4.07 -6.06 0.41
N ALA A 58 -4.55 -4.81 0.35
CA ALA A 58 -3.88 -3.74 -0.39
C ALA A 58 -2.49 -3.44 0.18
N ASN A 59 -2.37 -3.35 1.50
CA ASN A 59 -1.09 -3.14 2.19
C ASN A 59 -0.13 -4.30 1.94
N GLU A 60 -0.58 -5.55 2.07
CA GLU A 60 0.25 -6.73 1.78
C GLU A 60 0.74 -6.73 0.33
N LYS A 61 -0.16 -6.45 -0.62
CA LYS A 61 0.22 -6.34 -2.02
C LYS A 61 1.26 -5.24 -2.23
N TYR A 62 1.08 -4.08 -1.60
CA TYR A 62 2.06 -3.00 -1.65
C TYR A 62 3.42 -3.48 -1.12
N LEU A 63 3.47 -4.06 0.07
CA LEU A 63 4.71 -4.54 0.69
C LEU A 63 5.41 -5.61 -0.16
N ARG A 64 4.67 -6.46 -0.87
CA ARG A 64 5.24 -7.52 -1.74
C ARG A 64 5.74 -7.04 -3.09
N THR A 65 5.10 -6.03 -3.69
CA THR A 65 5.46 -5.60 -5.05
C THR A 65 6.51 -4.50 -5.09
N HIS A 66 6.74 -3.81 -3.97
CA HIS A 66 7.57 -2.62 -3.89
C HIS A 66 8.94 -2.94 -3.28
N LYS A 67 9.93 -3.11 -4.16
CA LYS A 67 11.31 -3.43 -3.79
C LYS A 67 11.96 -2.39 -2.87
N GLU A 68 11.49 -1.16 -2.87
CA GLU A 68 12.01 -0.12 -1.98
C GLU A 68 11.83 -0.47 -0.51
N VAL A 69 10.75 -1.19 -0.16
CA VAL A 69 10.48 -1.62 1.21
C VAL A 69 11.46 -2.73 1.60
N GLU A 70 11.73 -3.65 0.69
CA GLU A 70 12.72 -4.73 0.88
C GLU A 70 14.13 -4.16 1.11
N LEU A 71 14.55 -3.21 0.28
CA LEU A 71 15.85 -2.54 0.41
C LEU A 71 15.97 -1.75 1.72
N LEU A 72 14.89 -1.09 2.14
CA LEU A 72 14.86 -0.31 3.37
C LEU A 72 14.98 -1.20 4.61
N ILE A 73 14.24 -2.31 4.65
CA ILE A 73 14.29 -3.27 5.77
C ILE A 73 15.62 -4.02 5.81
N SER A 74 16.08 -4.53 4.66
CA SER A 74 17.36 -5.26 4.57
C SER A 74 18.56 -4.36 4.86
N GLY A 75 18.54 -3.11 4.39
CA GLY A 75 19.54 -2.10 4.68
C GLY A 75 19.64 -1.79 6.18
N PHE A 76 18.48 -1.62 6.84
CA PHE A 76 18.41 -1.38 8.27
C PHE A 76 19.01 -2.54 9.08
N PHE A 77 18.58 -3.79 8.82
CA PHE A 77 19.12 -4.95 9.53
C PHE A 77 20.61 -5.16 9.28
N ARG A 78 21.07 -4.91 8.06
CA ARG A 78 22.49 -4.98 7.73
C ARG A 78 23.31 -4.05 8.61
N GLU A 79 22.88 -2.79 8.75
CA GLU A 79 23.60 -1.80 9.56
C GLU A 79 23.47 -2.09 11.05
N MET A 80 22.30 -2.52 11.52
CA MET A 80 22.09 -2.94 12.92
C MET A 80 22.99 -4.13 13.31
N PHE A 81 23.13 -5.15 12.46
CA PHE A 81 23.96 -6.31 12.76
C PHE A 81 25.47 -6.00 12.70
N LEU A 82 25.86 -4.98 11.93
CA LEU A 82 27.24 -4.52 11.85
C LEU A 82 27.61 -3.67 13.07
N GLU A 83 26.79 -2.68 13.42
CA GLU A 83 27.04 -1.75 14.53
C GLU A 83 26.75 -2.39 15.91
N ARG A 84 25.82 -3.36 15.98
CA ARG A 84 25.35 -4.00 17.22
C ARG A 84 25.04 -2.98 18.34
N PRO A 85 24.09 -2.05 18.10
CA PRO A 85 23.77 -1.00 19.05
C PRO A 85 23.17 -1.55 20.36
N ASP A 86 23.46 -0.88 21.47
CA ASP A 86 22.90 -1.21 22.79
C ASP A 86 21.40 -0.86 22.89
N ASP A 87 20.95 0.24 22.28
CA ASP A 87 19.52 0.57 22.10
C ASP A 87 19.12 0.57 20.62
N VAL A 88 18.38 -0.47 20.24
CA VAL A 88 17.88 -0.66 18.88
C VAL A 88 16.85 0.39 18.48
N ARG A 89 16.10 0.97 19.42
CA ARG A 89 15.05 1.96 19.12
C ARG A 89 15.64 3.30 18.78
N GLU A 90 16.67 3.73 19.52
CA GLU A 90 17.42 4.96 19.21
C GLU A 90 18.11 4.82 17.85
N PHE A 91 18.76 3.68 17.61
CA PHE A 91 19.35 3.37 16.31
C PHE A 91 18.32 3.40 15.16
N ALA A 92 17.12 2.83 15.37
CA ALA A 92 16.06 2.89 14.37
C ALA A 92 15.56 4.31 14.12
N SER A 93 15.42 5.12 15.17
CA SER A 93 15.05 6.53 15.06
C SER A 93 16.06 7.27 14.18
N ASP A 94 17.35 7.15 14.48
CA ASP A 94 18.40 7.84 13.72
C ASP A 94 18.47 7.36 12.27
N TYR A 95 18.36 6.04 12.05
CA TYR A 95 18.39 5.45 10.71
C TYR A 95 17.21 5.93 9.84
N PHE A 96 15.97 5.83 10.33
CA PHE A 96 14.79 6.14 9.53
C PHE A 96 14.53 7.65 9.41
N THR A 97 15.15 8.47 10.26
CA THR A 97 15.04 9.94 10.19
C THR A 97 16.17 10.57 9.37
N ASP A 98 17.16 9.79 8.90
CA ASP A 98 18.23 10.31 8.04
C ASP A 98 17.65 10.87 6.71
N PRO A 99 17.80 12.19 6.44
CA PRO A 99 17.28 12.82 5.23
C PRO A 99 17.93 12.28 3.94
N ARG A 100 19.06 11.58 4.04
CA ARG A 100 19.77 10.99 2.90
C ARG A 100 19.25 9.60 2.54
N LEU A 101 18.55 8.93 3.46
CA LEU A 101 18.06 7.57 3.27
C LEU A 101 17.18 7.42 2.00
N PRO A 102 16.21 8.31 1.71
CA PRO A 102 15.39 8.18 0.50
C PRO A 102 16.22 8.16 -0.79
N ASN A 103 17.25 9.02 -0.88
CA ASN A 103 18.14 9.07 -2.04
C ASN A 103 19.01 7.80 -2.14
N LYS A 104 19.50 7.28 -1.02
CA LYS A 104 20.26 6.02 -0.97
C LYS A 104 19.44 4.85 -1.51
N ILE A 105 18.18 4.73 -1.09
CA ILE A 105 17.25 3.69 -1.57
C ILE A 105 16.92 3.90 -3.05
N HIS A 106 16.68 5.14 -3.49
CA HIS A 106 16.40 5.44 -4.90
C HIS A 106 17.54 5.02 -5.84
N LEU A 107 18.79 5.32 -5.45
CA LEU A 107 19.97 4.90 -6.21
C LEU A 107 20.12 3.38 -6.28
N GLN A 108 19.83 2.67 -5.18
CA GLN A 108 19.83 1.20 -5.16
C GLN A 108 18.76 0.61 -6.07
N LEU A 109 17.56 1.18 -6.10
CA LEU A 109 16.48 0.76 -7.02
C LEU A 109 16.89 0.92 -8.48
N ILE A 110 17.51 2.05 -8.85
CA ILE A 110 18.01 2.26 -10.21
C ILE A 110 19.05 1.21 -10.55
N LYS A 111 19.96 0.90 -9.61
CA LYS A 111 20.99 -0.11 -9.81
C LYS A 111 20.39 -1.50 -10.03
N GLU A 112 19.42 -1.91 -9.22
CA GLU A 112 18.74 -3.20 -9.41
C GLU A 112 17.98 -3.29 -10.73
N LYS A 113 17.27 -2.22 -11.11
CA LYS A 113 16.56 -2.17 -12.40
C LYS A 113 17.48 -2.27 -13.61
N LYS A 114 18.74 -1.82 -13.49
CA LYS A 114 19.75 -1.94 -14.55
C LYS A 114 20.38 -3.34 -14.59
N ALA A 115 20.29 -4.11 -13.51
CA ALA A 115 20.90 -5.42 -13.39
C ALA A 115 19.95 -6.59 -13.72
N ALA A 116 18.64 -6.32 -13.81
CA ALA A 116 17.59 -7.25 -14.22
C ALA A 116 17.28 -7.10 -15.72
#